data_AF-A0A6A3MPH3-F1
#
_entry.id   AF-A0A6A3MPH3-F1
#
_cell.length_a   1.000
_cell.length_b   1.000
_cell.length_c   1.000
_cell.angle_alpha   90.00
_cell.angle_beta   90.00
_cell.angle_gamma   90.00
#
_symmetry.space_group_name_H-M   'P 1'
#
loop_
_entity.id
_entity.type
_entity.pdbx_description
1 polymer ?
#
loop_
_entity_poly.entity_id
_entity_poly.type
_entity_poly.pdbx_seq_one_letter_code
_entity_poly.pdbx_strand_id
1 'polypeptide(L)'
;MEWLKKQVRVLEKPFSWTMPVAEFPGCGMIEKFLHCSEATMTKRTSEMRYFNQAWDYTEYAKTYVSDGASFAMEFIGHKVASMKITKTRTWYDTNQANLSHLKEELNGLMDTTVGTLVQIISKKGWARQKLLQK
;
A
#
# COMPACT_ATOMS: atom_id res chain seq x y z
N MET A 1 4.41 0.87 -16.11
CA MET A 1 2.96 0.57 -16.10
C MET A 1 2.57 -0.56 -15.14
N GLU A 2 3.36 -1.62 -14.95
CA GLU A 2 3.00 -2.75 -14.07
C GLU A 2 2.77 -2.33 -12.61
N TRP A 3 3.64 -1.46 -12.08
CA TRP A 3 3.45 -0.89 -10.75
C TRP A 3 2.09 -0.17 -10.61
N LEU A 4 1.73 0.69 -11.57
CA LEU A 4 0.46 1.43 -11.55
C LEU A 4 -0.76 0.50 -11.64
N LYS A 5 -0.68 -0.54 -12.50
CA LYS A 5 -1.70 -1.60 -12.58
C LYS A 5 -1.86 -2.34 -11.25
N LYS A 6 -0.76 -2.59 -10.53
CA LYS A 6 -0.79 -3.24 -9.21
C LYS A 6 -1.49 -2.34 -8.18
N GLN A 7 -1.19 -1.03 -8.16
CA GLN A 7 -1.86 -0.09 -7.25
C GLN A 7 -3.38 -0.02 -7.50
N VAL A 8 -3.80 0.15 -8.77
CA VAL A 8 -5.23 0.18 -9.12
C VAL A 8 -5.94 -1.12 -8.70
N ARG A 9 -5.36 -2.29 -9.00
CA ARG A 9 -5.94 -3.59 -8.62
C ARG A 9 -6.07 -3.78 -7.11
N VAL A 10 -5.18 -3.20 -6.31
CA VAL A 10 -5.26 -3.27 -4.84
C VAL A 10 -6.41 -2.40 -4.34
N LEU A 11 -6.54 -1.18 -4.86
CA LEU A 11 -7.55 -0.20 -4.45
C LEU A 11 -8.97 -0.49 -4.99
N GLU A 12 -9.10 -1.29 -6.03
CA GLU A 12 -10.40 -1.77 -6.52
C GLU A 12 -11.05 -2.82 -5.59
N LYS A 13 -10.26 -3.45 -4.73
CA LYS A 13 -10.80 -4.44 -3.78
C LYS A 13 -11.58 -3.72 -2.68
N PRO A 14 -12.67 -4.33 -2.18
CA PRO A 14 -13.31 -3.85 -0.96
C PRO A 14 -12.30 -3.77 0.18
N PHE A 15 -12.50 -2.79 1.05
CA PHE A 15 -11.65 -2.58 2.22
C PHE A 15 -11.50 -3.85 3.07
N SER A 16 -10.27 -4.10 3.52
CA SER A 16 -9.93 -5.16 4.47
C SER A 16 -8.96 -4.61 5.51
N TRP A 17 -9.06 -5.12 6.74
CA TRP A 17 -8.11 -4.84 7.82
C TRP A 17 -6.78 -5.58 7.65
N THR A 18 -6.69 -6.53 6.70
CA THR A 18 -5.46 -7.22 6.37
C THR A 18 -4.49 -6.28 5.66
N MET A 19 -3.28 -6.15 6.20
CA MET A 19 -2.20 -5.35 5.64
C MET A 19 -1.08 -6.29 5.17
N PRO A 20 -1.23 -6.97 4.01
CA PRO A 20 -0.40 -8.12 3.62
C PRO A 20 1.05 -7.75 3.28
N VAL A 21 1.34 -6.46 3.10
CA VAL A 21 2.68 -5.93 2.80
C VAL A 21 3.25 -5.15 3.99
N ALA A 22 2.58 -5.15 5.14
CA ALA A 22 3.07 -4.48 6.33
C ALA A 22 4.28 -5.21 6.91
N GLU A 23 5.34 -4.46 7.21
CA GLU A 23 6.53 -4.97 7.87
C GLU A 23 6.68 -4.33 9.25
N PHE A 24 7.07 -5.10 10.27
CA PHE A 24 7.28 -4.58 11.63
C PHE A 24 8.52 -5.24 12.27
N PRO A 25 9.74 -4.81 11.90
CA PRO A 25 11.00 -5.48 12.27
C PRO A 25 11.27 -5.52 13.78
N GLY A 26 10.59 -4.69 14.58
CA GLY A 26 10.74 -4.67 16.05
C GLY A 26 9.90 -5.70 16.81
N CYS A 27 8.85 -6.29 16.20
CA CYS A 27 7.97 -7.22 16.90
C CYS A 27 7.16 -8.08 15.93
N GLY A 28 7.61 -9.32 15.72
CA GLY A 28 6.92 -10.27 14.85
C GLY A 28 5.48 -10.62 15.28
N MET A 29 5.10 -10.37 16.54
CA MET A 29 3.70 -10.49 16.97
C MET A 29 2.83 -9.39 16.36
N ILE A 30 3.35 -8.15 16.32
CA ILE A 30 2.66 -7.01 15.72
C ILE A 30 2.59 -7.20 14.22
N GLU A 31 3.69 -7.60 13.59
CA GLU A 31 3.70 -7.91 12.15
C GLU A 31 2.64 -8.95 11.77
N LYS A 32 2.59 -10.07 12.49
CA LYS A 32 1.56 -11.10 12.29
C LYS A 32 0.15 -10.53 12.47
N PHE A 33 -0.08 -9.73 13.49
CA PHE A 33 -1.37 -9.07 13.69
C PHE A 33 -1.74 -8.14 12.51
N LEU A 34 -0.78 -7.39 11.95
CA LEU A 34 -1.03 -6.53 10.79
C LEU A 34 -1.50 -7.33 9.57
N HIS A 35 -1.00 -8.56 9.39
CA HIS A 35 -1.42 -9.45 8.31
C HIS A 35 -2.80 -10.10 8.52
N CYS A 36 -3.31 -10.13 9.75
CA CYS A 36 -4.62 -10.72 10.02
C CYS A 36 -5.80 -9.77 9.73
N SER A 37 -7.04 -10.24 9.81
CA SER A 37 -8.26 -9.45 9.53
C SER A 37 -8.81 -8.72 10.76
N GLU A 38 -8.25 -8.91 11.94
CA GLU A 38 -8.67 -8.23 13.15
C GLU A 38 -8.25 -6.76 13.11
N ALA A 39 -9.16 -5.88 13.54
CA ALA A 39 -8.92 -4.44 13.57
C ALA A 39 -8.11 -4.00 14.80
N THR A 40 -8.14 -4.77 15.89
CA THR A 40 -7.47 -4.39 17.15
C THR A 40 -6.76 -5.58 17.81
N MET A 41 -5.68 -5.29 18.53
CA MET A 41 -4.99 -6.24 19.39
C MET A 41 -4.58 -5.55 20.68
N THR A 42 -4.79 -6.23 21.82
CA THR A 42 -4.30 -5.78 23.13
C THR A 42 -3.36 -6.83 23.69
N LYS A 43 -2.16 -6.41 24.09
CA LYS A 43 -1.18 -7.30 24.76
C LYS A 43 -0.45 -6.56 25.87
N ARG A 44 0.08 -7.32 26.82
CA ARG A 44 0.92 -6.74 27.88
C ARG A 44 2.23 -6.24 27.28
N THR A 45 2.70 -5.10 27.75
CA THR A 45 4.00 -4.54 27.34
C THR A 45 5.16 -5.51 27.61
N SER A 46 5.08 -6.31 28.67
CA SER A 46 6.06 -7.35 28.99
C SER A 46 6.14 -8.48 27.95
N GLU A 47 5.05 -8.75 27.22
CA GLU A 47 5.04 -9.72 26.11
C GLU A 47 5.66 -9.13 24.84
N MET A 48 5.84 -7.81 24.80
CA MET A 48 6.38 -7.10 23.66
C MET A 48 7.81 -6.61 23.97
N ARG A 49 8.79 -7.46 23.64
CA ARG A 49 10.22 -7.32 24.01
C ARG A 49 10.89 -5.96 23.68
N TYR A 50 10.30 -5.13 22.84
CA TYR A 50 10.91 -3.88 22.34
C TYR A 50 10.29 -2.59 22.89
N PHE A 51 9.24 -2.65 23.72
CA PHE A 51 8.52 -1.44 24.13
C PHE A 51 9.02 -0.79 25.42
N ASN A 52 10.11 -1.30 26.01
CA ASN A 52 10.71 -0.74 27.22
C ASN A 52 11.40 0.64 27.03
N GLN A 53 11.39 1.23 25.83
CA GLN A 53 12.19 2.42 25.51
C GLN A 53 11.42 3.57 24.82
N ALA A 54 10.13 3.44 24.54
CA ALA A 54 9.35 4.52 23.92
C ALA A 54 8.64 5.36 25.00
N TRP A 55 8.98 6.65 25.10
CA TRP A 55 8.22 7.62 25.91
C TRP A 55 6.88 7.98 25.26
N ASP A 56 6.79 7.91 23.91
CA ASP A 56 5.57 8.11 23.14
C ASP A 56 5.37 7.00 22.10
N TYR A 57 4.44 6.09 22.39
CA TYR A 57 4.08 4.97 21.51
C TYR A 57 3.39 5.43 20.22
N THR A 58 2.81 6.63 20.22
CA THR A 58 2.17 7.24 19.04
C THR A 58 3.23 7.65 18.03
N GLU A 59 4.30 8.28 18.49
CA GLU A 59 5.43 8.67 17.65
C GLU A 59 6.18 7.44 17.13
N TYR A 60 6.36 6.44 17.98
CA TYR A 60 6.94 5.16 17.57
C TYR A 60 6.10 4.44 16.51
N ALA A 61 4.77 4.48 16.59
CA ALA A 61 3.92 3.93 15.53
C ALA A 61 4.15 4.64 14.20
N LYS A 62 4.30 5.97 14.20
CA LYS A 62 4.48 6.78 12.97
C LYS A 62 5.69 6.37 12.13
N THR A 63 6.76 5.87 12.74
CA THR A 63 7.94 5.39 11.98
C THR A 63 7.66 4.16 11.13
N TYR A 64 6.53 3.48 11.36
CA TYR A 64 6.09 2.28 10.63
C TYR A 64 4.77 2.48 9.88
N VAL A 65 4.17 3.68 9.96
CA VAL A 65 2.86 4.00 9.34
C VAL A 65 2.99 4.43 7.87
N SER A 66 4.11 4.14 7.23
CA SER A 66 4.32 4.39 5.80
C SER A 66 4.77 3.12 5.08
N ASP A 67 4.27 2.95 3.85
CA ASP A 67 4.53 1.85 2.91
C ASP A 67 3.74 0.54 3.13
N GLY A 68 2.48 0.66 3.56
CA GLY A 68 1.51 -0.44 3.44
C GLY A 68 0.87 -0.92 4.75
N ALA A 69 1.16 -0.21 5.85
CA ALA A 69 0.50 -0.37 7.14
C ALA A 69 -0.08 0.96 7.62
N SER A 70 -1.22 0.91 8.31
CA SER A 70 -1.84 2.10 8.92
C SER A 70 -2.44 1.68 10.24
N PHE A 71 -1.84 2.09 11.35
CA PHE A 71 -2.31 1.74 12.68
C PHE A 71 -1.86 2.77 13.72
N ALA A 72 -2.55 2.79 14.86
CA ALA A 72 -2.21 3.55 16.05
C ALA A 72 -1.84 2.60 17.19
N MET A 73 -0.99 3.09 18.09
CA MET A 73 -0.63 2.40 19.33
C MET A 73 -0.99 3.28 20.51
N GLU A 74 -1.70 2.70 21.49
CA GLU A 74 -2.15 3.38 22.70
C GLU A 74 -1.72 2.58 23.93
N PHE A 75 -1.07 3.24 24.88
CA PHE A 75 -0.80 2.64 26.17
C PHE A 75 -2.07 2.64 27.03
N ILE A 76 -2.48 1.47 27.49
CA ILE A 76 -3.63 1.29 28.39
C ILE A 76 -3.10 0.64 29.65
N GLY A 77 -2.76 1.46 30.65
CA GLY A 77 -2.16 1.00 31.90
C GLY A 77 -2.83 1.61 33.12
N HIS A 78 -3.81 0.91 33.68
CA HIS A 78 -4.34 1.23 35.02
C HIS A 78 -3.93 0.21 36.10
N LYS A 79 -3.68 -1.07 35.75
CA LYS A 79 -3.25 -2.13 36.70
C LYS A 79 -2.15 -3.04 36.16
N VAL A 80 -2.16 -3.29 34.86
CA VAL A 80 -1.11 -4.03 34.13
C VAL A 80 -0.75 -3.21 32.91
N ALA A 81 0.53 -2.89 32.76
CA ALA A 81 1.04 -2.13 31.62
C ALA A 81 0.74 -2.88 30.31
N SER A 82 -0.25 -2.42 29.56
CA SER A 82 -0.71 -3.06 28.33
C SER A 82 -0.73 -2.04 27.20
N MET A 83 -0.58 -2.53 25.98
CA MET A 83 -0.66 -1.72 24.79
C MET A 83 -1.77 -2.24 23.89
N LYS A 84 -2.57 -1.31 23.39
CA LYS A 84 -3.60 -1.53 22.39
C LYS A 84 -3.09 -1.02 21.06
N ILE A 85 -3.17 -1.88 20.05
CA ILE A 85 -2.82 -1.56 18.67
C ILE A 85 -4.13 -1.58 17.89
N THR A 86 -4.42 -0.48 17.19
CA THR A 86 -5.65 -0.31 16.43
C THR A 86 -5.28 0.00 14.99
N LYS A 87 -5.69 -0.86 14.05
CA LYS A 87 -5.55 -0.58 12.63
C LYS A 87 -6.43 0.60 12.25
N THR A 88 -5.94 1.44 11.35
CA THR A 88 -6.62 2.62 10.85
C THR A 88 -6.89 2.48 9.36
N ARG A 89 -7.97 3.11 8.90
CA ARG A 89 -8.33 3.12 7.49
C ARG A 89 -7.61 4.23 6.70
N THR A 90 -6.83 5.08 7.37
CA THR A 90 -6.21 6.27 6.78
C THR A 90 -5.49 5.99 5.47
N TRP A 91 -4.65 4.95 5.40
CA TRP A 91 -4.00 4.59 4.13
C TRP A 91 -5.03 4.25 3.04
N TYR A 92 -6.04 3.43 3.34
CA TYR A 92 -7.08 3.08 2.37
C TYR A 92 -7.85 4.34 1.94
N ASP A 93 -8.33 5.16 2.86
CA ASP A 93 -9.15 6.33 2.53
C ASP A 93 -8.37 7.35 1.68
N THR A 94 -7.11 7.62 2.04
CA THR A 94 -6.22 8.50 1.27
C THR A 94 -5.98 7.96 -0.15
N ASN A 95 -5.71 6.65 -0.30
CA ASN A 95 -5.45 6.07 -1.62
C ASN A 95 -6.73 5.85 -2.43
N GLN A 96 -7.87 5.60 -1.78
CA GLN A 96 -9.16 5.47 -2.43
C GLN A 96 -9.60 6.78 -3.09
N ALA A 97 -9.32 7.92 -2.44
CA ALA A 97 -9.55 9.24 -3.02
C ALA A 97 -8.74 9.45 -4.32
N ASN A 98 -7.56 8.83 -4.41
CA ASN A 98 -6.68 8.92 -5.58
C ASN A 98 -6.98 7.87 -6.66
N LEU A 99 -7.90 6.93 -6.42
CA LEU A 99 -8.15 5.82 -7.34
C LEU A 99 -8.62 6.28 -8.73
N SER A 100 -9.48 7.30 -8.81
CA SER A 100 -9.93 7.87 -10.09
C SER A 100 -8.75 8.41 -10.89
N HIS A 101 -7.89 9.21 -10.26
CA HIS A 101 -6.69 9.77 -10.88
C HIS A 101 -5.74 8.67 -11.37
N LEU A 102 -5.48 7.63 -10.56
CA LEU A 102 -4.62 6.52 -10.95
C LEU A 102 -5.17 5.74 -12.16
N LYS A 103 -6.50 5.63 -12.28
CA LYS A 103 -7.17 5.01 -13.43
C LYS A 103 -7.04 5.88 -14.68
N GLU A 104 -7.23 7.19 -14.55
CA GLU A 104 -7.07 8.14 -15.65
C GLU A 104 -5.63 8.13 -16.18
N GLU A 105 -4.64 8.18 -15.28
CA GLU A 105 -3.23 8.10 -15.65
C GLU A 105 -2.89 6.78 -16.36
N LEU A 106 -3.40 5.65 -15.85
CA LEU A 106 -3.20 4.36 -16.48
C LEU A 106 -3.79 4.31 -17.90
N ASN A 107 -4.99 4.83 -18.08
CA ASN A 107 -5.64 4.90 -19.40
C ASN A 107 -4.85 5.78 -20.36
N GLY A 108 -4.44 6.98 -19.93
CA GLY A 108 -3.63 7.89 -20.76
C GLY A 108 -2.29 7.29 -21.20
N LEU A 109 -1.63 6.54 -20.31
CA LEU A 109 -0.41 5.81 -20.65
C LEU A 109 -0.65 4.68 -21.65
N MET A 110 -1.77 3.95 -21.52
CA MET A 110 -2.12 2.88 -22.46
C MET A 110 -2.45 3.46 -23.84
N ASP A 111 -3.21 4.54 -23.92
CA ASP A 111 -3.59 5.20 -25.17
C ASP A 111 -2.36 5.77 -25.91
N THR A 112 -1.46 6.40 -25.17
CA THR A 112 -0.21 6.93 -25.73
C THR A 112 0.67 5.81 -26.29
N THR A 113 0.74 4.68 -25.58
CA THR A 113 1.51 3.51 -26.01
C THR A 113 0.92 2.92 -27.30
N VAL A 114 -0.40 2.76 -27.38
CA VAL A 114 -1.09 2.26 -28.57
C VAL A 114 -0.89 3.22 -29.75
N GLY A 115 -1.10 4.52 -29.56
CA GLY A 115 -0.89 5.52 -30.61
C GLY A 115 0.54 5.52 -31.16
N THR A 116 1.54 5.37 -30.29
CA THR A 116 2.95 5.26 -30.69
C THR A 116 3.21 4.01 -31.53
N LEU A 117 2.66 2.86 -31.12
CA LEU A 117 2.80 1.61 -31.87
C LEU A 117 2.15 1.69 -33.27
N VAL A 118 0.95 2.26 -33.35
CA VAL A 118 0.24 2.47 -34.63
C VAL A 118 1.08 3.34 -35.58
N GLN A 119 1.68 4.42 -35.08
CA GLN A 119 2.55 5.29 -35.88
C GLN A 119 3.80 4.55 -36.39
N ILE A 120 4.43 3.72 -35.56
CA ILE A 120 5.61 2.93 -35.96
C ILE A 120 5.24 1.90 -37.04
N ILE A 121 4.11 1.20 -36.88
CA ILE A 121 3.63 0.20 -37.85
C ILE A 121 3.29 0.87 -39.18
N SER A 122 2.57 2.00 -39.14
CA SER A 122 2.21 2.78 -40.34
C SER A 122 3.45 3.23 -41.11
N LYS A 123 4.45 3.81 -40.42
CA LYS A 123 5.74 4.21 -41.03
C LYS A 123 6.48 3.03 -41.66
N LYS A 124 6.51 1.87 -41.01
CA LYS A 124 7.13 0.65 -41.55
C LYS A 124 6.39 0.09 -42.76
N GLY A 125 5.05 0.13 -42.75
CA GLY A 125 4.22 -0.29 -43.90
C GLY A 125 4.45 0.59 -45.13
N TRP A 126 4.48 1.91 -44.93
CA TRP A 126 4.77 2.87 -46.00
C TRP A 126 6.18 2.70 -46.59
N ALA A 127 7.19 2.49 -45.75
CA ALA A 127 8.55 2.23 -46.20
C ALA A 127 8.67 0.94 -47.05
N ARG A 128 7.91 -0.11 -46.71
CA ARG A 128 7.89 -1.37 -47.46
C ARG A 128 7.20 -1.24 -48.82
N GLN A 129 6.08 -0.53 -48.90
CA GLN A 129 5.40 -0.27 -50.18
C GLN A 129 6.27 0.53 -51.15
N LYS A 130 7.05 1.48 -50.65
CA LYS A 130 7.95 2.32 -51.46
C LYS A 130 9.15 1.55 -52.04
N LEU A 131 9.56 0.45 -51.40
CA LEU A 131 10.63 -0.43 -51.89
C LEU A 131 10.16 -1.43 -52.94
N LEU A 132 8.87 -1.77 -52.97
CA LEU A 132 8.28 -2.73 -53.92
C LEU A 132 7.84 -2.09 -55.25
N GLN A 133 7.84 -0.75 -55.35
CA GLN A 133 7.51 -0.01 -56.58
C GLN A 133 8.76 0.48 -57.35
N LYS A 134 9.91 -0.14 -57.11
CA LYS A 134 11.19 0.16 -57.76
C LYS A 134 11.73 -1.09 -58.43
#